data_AF-A0A6G1RKD8-F1
#
_entry.id   AF-A0A6G1RKD8-F1
#
_cell.length_a   1.000
_cell.length_b   1.000
_cell.length_c   1.000
_cell.angle_alpha   90.00
_cell.angle_beta   90.00
_cell.angle_gamma   90.00
#
_symmetry.space_group_name_H-M   'P 1'
#
loop_
_entity.id
_entity.type
_entity.pdbx_description
1 polymer ?
#
loop_
_entity_poly.entity_id
_entity_poly.type
_entity_poly.pdbx_seq_one_letter_code
_entity_poly.pdbx_strand_id
1 'polypeptide(L)'
;DREERISIRGGKLMISNTRKSDAGMYTCVGTNMVGERDSDPAELTVFERPTFLRRPINQVVLEEEAVDFRCQVQGDPTPTVRWKKDDADLPRGRYDIKDDYTLRIKKAMSTDEGTYTCIAENRVGKVDASATLTVRARPVAPPQF
;
A
#
# COMPACT_ATOMS: atom_id res chain seq x y z
N ASP A 1 -16.59 -9.56 23.31
CA ASP A 1 -16.08 -10.56 24.25
C ASP A 1 -15.20 -11.58 23.51
N ARG A 2 -14.15 -12.15 24.10
CA ARG A 2 -13.22 -13.04 23.35
C ARG A 2 -13.90 -14.36 22.92
N GLU A 3 -14.93 -14.76 23.67
CA GLU A 3 -15.68 -16.03 23.53
C GLU A 3 -16.66 -16.05 22.35
N GLU A 4 -17.08 -14.90 21.81
CA GLU A 4 -17.99 -14.85 20.65
C GLU A 4 -17.27 -15.09 19.31
N ARG A 5 -15.95 -14.90 19.29
CA ARG A 5 -15.15 -14.87 18.06
C ARG A 5 -14.48 -16.21 17.74
N ILE A 6 -14.17 -16.98 18.77
CA ILE A 6 -13.51 -18.27 18.66
C ILE A 6 -14.50 -19.34 19.11
N SER A 7 -14.76 -20.33 18.25
CA SER A 7 -15.63 -21.45 18.60
C SER A 7 -15.01 -22.76 18.17
N ILE A 8 -15.20 -23.79 19.01
CA ILE A 8 -14.83 -25.17 18.70
C ILE A 8 -16.13 -25.97 18.65
N ARG A 9 -16.42 -26.60 17.52
CA ARG A 9 -17.61 -27.44 17.35
C ARG A 9 -17.25 -28.72 16.60
N GLY A 10 -17.41 -29.86 17.27
CA GLY A 10 -16.87 -31.13 16.80
C GLY A 10 -15.35 -31.06 16.67
N GLY A 11 -14.81 -31.54 15.55
CA GLY A 11 -13.37 -31.47 15.24
C GLY A 11 -12.93 -30.20 14.52
N LYS A 12 -13.63 -29.07 14.65
CA LYS A 12 -13.32 -27.82 13.94
C LYS A 12 -13.12 -26.64 14.91
N LEU A 13 -12.00 -25.94 14.75
CA LEU A 13 -11.73 -24.63 15.35
C LEU A 13 -12.10 -23.53 14.33
N MET A 14 -12.94 -22.58 14.73
CA MET A 14 -13.35 -21.44 13.92
C MET A 14 -12.99 -20.13 14.62
N ILE A 15 -12.30 -19.24 13.90
CA ILE A 15 -11.91 -17.92 14.38
C ILE A 15 -12.49 -16.88 13.41
N SER A 16 -13.50 -16.13 13.85
CA SER A 16 -14.05 -14.98 13.10
C SER A 16 -13.19 -13.72 13.31
N ASN A 17 -13.31 -12.71 12.44
CA ASN A 17 -12.63 -11.41 12.58
C ASN A 17 -11.17 -11.54 13.06
N THR A 18 -10.38 -12.31 12.29
CA THR A 18 -9.00 -12.66 12.63
C THR A 18 -8.14 -11.41 12.83
N ARG A 19 -7.22 -11.50 13.80
CA ARG A 19 -6.28 -10.45 14.18
C ARG A 19 -4.87 -11.00 14.06
N LYS A 20 -3.87 -10.12 13.96
CA LYS A 20 -2.44 -10.52 14.00
C LYS A 20 -2.10 -11.39 15.21
N SER A 21 -2.72 -11.13 16.36
CA SER A 21 -2.52 -11.91 17.58
C SER A 21 -3.02 -13.36 17.51
N ASP A 22 -3.82 -13.71 16.49
CA ASP A 22 -4.28 -15.09 16.30
C ASP A 22 -3.30 -15.91 15.46
N ALA A 23 -2.33 -15.27 14.80
CA ALA A 23 -1.33 -15.96 14.01
C ALA A 23 -0.42 -16.82 14.91
N GLY A 24 -0.04 -18.00 14.43
CA GLY A 24 0.83 -18.92 15.17
C GLY A 24 0.58 -20.37 14.80
N MET A 25 1.27 -21.26 15.51
CA MET A 25 1.13 -22.70 15.36
C MET A 25 -0.02 -23.21 16.23
N TYR A 26 -0.93 -23.99 15.64
CA TYR A 26 -2.03 -24.65 16.32
C TYR A 26 -1.83 -26.16 16.27
N THR A 27 -2.02 -26.82 17.41
CA THR A 27 -2.07 -28.29 17.52
C THR A 27 -3.46 -28.72 17.96
N CYS A 28 -3.93 -29.85 17.43
CA CYS A 28 -5.14 -30.51 17.92
C CYS A 28 -4.73 -31.58 18.92
N VAL A 29 -5.34 -31.56 20.09
CA VAL A 29 -5.02 -32.48 21.19
C VAL A 29 -6.17 -33.45 21.38
N GLY A 30 -5.91 -34.74 21.16
CA GLY A 30 -6.85 -35.81 21.39
C GLY A 30 -6.59 -36.52 22.72
N THR A 31 -7.60 -36.57 23.59
CA THR A 31 -7.51 -37.20 24.92
C THR A 31 -8.49 -38.37 25.06
N ASN A 32 -8.06 -39.43 25.72
CA ASN A 32 -8.90 -40.53 26.18
C ASN A 32 -8.41 -41.07 27.53
N MET A 33 -9.03 -42.14 28.04
CA MET A 33 -8.65 -42.73 29.34
C MET A 33 -7.21 -43.29 29.41
N VAL A 34 -6.56 -43.49 28.26
CA VAL A 34 -5.19 -44.01 28.17
C VAL A 34 -4.17 -42.87 28.15
N GLY A 35 -4.54 -41.70 27.63
CA GLY A 35 -3.68 -40.52 27.64
C GLY A 35 -4.02 -39.50 26.56
N GLU A 36 -2.99 -38.72 26.19
CA GLU A 36 -3.07 -37.57 25.30
C GLU A 36 -2.12 -37.73 24.10
N ARG A 37 -2.54 -37.22 22.94
CA ARG A 37 -1.75 -37.15 21.71
C ARG A 37 -2.01 -35.85 20.96
N ASP A 38 -0.93 -35.24 20.50
CA ASP A 38 -0.95 -34.03 19.68
C ASP A 38 -0.93 -34.40 18.19
N SER A 39 -1.57 -33.58 17.37
CA SER A 39 -1.39 -33.60 15.92
C SER A 39 -0.07 -32.94 15.52
N ASP A 40 0.32 -33.10 14.25
CA ASP A 40 1.31 -32.22 13.64
C ASP A 40 0.82 -30.75 13.73
N PRO A 41 1.74 -29.79 13.96
CA PRO A 41 1.39 -28.37 14.02
C PRO A 41 0.88 -27.81 12.69
N ALA A 42 -0.19 -27.02 12.73
CA ALA A 42 -0.70 -26.25 11.59
C ALA A 42 -0.43 -24.75 11.81
N GLU A 43 0.16 -24.07 10.83
CA GLU A 43 0.43 -22.65 10.91
C GLU A 43 -0.77 -21.80 10.44
N LEU A 44 -1.21 -20.87 11.27
CA LEU A 44 -2.13 -19.81 10.89
C LEU A 44 -1.35 -18.52 10.64
N THR A 45 -1.31 -18.05 9.40
CA THR A 45 -0.77 -16.72 9.06
C THR A 45 -1.91 -15.74 8.77
N VAL A 46 -1.92 -14.58 9.42
CA VAL A 46 -2.93 -13.54 9.23
C VAL A 46 -2.34 -12.39 8.43
N PHE A 47 -2.84 -12.15 7.22
CA PHE A 47 -2.35 -11.11 6.31
C PHE A 47 -3.17 -9.82 6.39
N GLU A 48 -2.58 -8.71 5.97
CA GLU A 48 -3.21 -7.38 5.96
C GLU A 48 -3.26 -6.79 4.54
N ARG A 49 -4.41 -6.19 4.20
CA ARG A 49 -4.58 -5.47 2.94
C ARG A 49 -3.69 -4.22 2.91
N PRO A 50 -3.25 -3.77 1.72
CA PRO A 50 -2.53 -2.52 1.60
C PRO A 50 -3.37 -1.34 2.10
N THR A 51 -2.76 -0.41 2.81
CA THR A 51 -3.39 0.84 3.28
C THR A 51 -2.43 2.02 3.15
N PHE A 52 -2.95 3.22 2.89
CA PHE A 52 -2.14 4.43 2.80
C PHE A 52 -1.88 5.02 4.19
N LEU A 53 -0.59 5.15 4.55
CA LEU A 53 -0.12 5.98 5.65
C LEU A 53 -0.05 7.45 5.23
N ARG A 54 0.36 7.70 3.98
CA ARG A 54 0.32 9.02 3.35
C ARG A 54 -0.16 8.90 1.92
N ARG A 55 -1.19 9.68 1.60
CA ARG A 55 -1.73 9.83 0.25
C ARG A 55 -1.01 10.98 -0.46
N PRO A 56 -0.85 10.90 -1.79
CA PRO A 56 -0.39 12.05 -2.55
C PRO A 56 -1.40 13.20 -2.47
N ILE A 57 -0.89 14.41 -2.65
CA ILE A 57 -1.67 15.65 -2.60
C ILE A 57 -1.51 16.43 -3.90
N ASN A 58 -2.56 17.17 -4.27
CA ASN A 58 -2.55 18.04 -5.44
C ASN A 58 -1.47 19.12 -5.29
N GLN A 59 -0.78 19.42 -6.39
CA GLN A 59 0.33 20.39 -6.41
C GLN A 59 0.21 21.35 -7.59
N VAL A 60 0.58 22.61 -7.36
CA VAL A 60 0.75 23.64 -8.38
C VAL A 60 2.19 24.13 -8.29
N VAL A 61 2.94 24.06 -9.39
CA VAL A 61 4.37 24.41 -9.41
C VAL A 61 4.70 25.28 -10.62
N LEU A 62 5.83 25.99 -10.57
CA LEU A 62 6.34 26.70 -11.74
C LEU A 62 7.15 25.76 -12.65
N GLU A 63 7.22 26.08 -13.93
CA GLU A 63 8.11 25.39 -14.87
C GLU A 63 9.57 25.36 -14.38
N GLU A 64 10.27 24.26 -14.67
CA GLU A 64 11.63 23.94 -14.19
C GLU A 64 11.76 23.69 -12.68
N GLU A 65 10.70 23.86 -11.88
CA GLU A 65 10.71 23.41 -10.49
C GLU A 65 10.54 21.91 -10.38
N ALA A 66 10.91 21.37 -9.23
CA ALA A 66 10.94 19.95 -9.02
C ALA A 66 9.82 19.52 -8.05
N VAL A 67 9.15 18.41 -8.36
CA VAL A 67 7.90 17.98 -7.70
C VAL A 67 8.06 16.63 -7.02
N ASP A 68 7.53 16.48 -5.80
CA ASP A 68 7.49 15.20 -5.07
C ASP A 68 6.04 14.80 -4.77
N PHE A 69 5.57 13.69 -5.33
CA PHE A 69 4.34 13.04 -4.87
C PHE A 69 4.69 11.94 -3.88
N ARG A 70 4.42 12.19 -2.60
CA ARG A 70 4.68 11.21 -1.54
C ARG A 70 3.56 10.18 -1.50
N CYS A 71 3.93 8.91 -1.44
CA CYS A 71 3.00 7.80 -1.26
C CYS A 71 3.61 6.81 -0.27
N GLN A 72 3.09 6.76 0.95
CA GLN A 72 3.53 5.80 1.96
C GLN A 72 2.43 4.81 2.22
N VAL A 73 2.77 3.53 2.15
CA VAL A 73 1.82 2.44 2.31
C VAL A 73 2.35 1.42 3.30
N GLN A 74 1.42 0.70 3.91
CA GLN A 74 1.70 -0.47 4.74
C GLN A 74 0.79 -1.62 4.32
N GLY A 75 1.16 -2.84 4.69
CA GLY A 75 0.40 -4.05 4.46
C GLY A 75 1.28 -5.26 4.73
N ASP A 76 0.66 -6.44 4.84
CA ASP A 76 1.38 -7.68 5.04
C ASP A 76 0.79 -8.77 4.12
N PRO A 77 1.55 -9.30 3.15
CA PRO A 77 2.95 -8.99 2.86
C PRO A 77 3.15 -7.54 2.42
N THR A 78 4.38 -7.02 2.57
CA THR A 78 4.75 -5.67 2.15
C THR A 78 4.27 -5.41 0.72
N PRO A 79 3.41 -4.39 0.49
CA PRO A 79 2.85 -4.14 -0.83
C PRO A 79 3.92 -3.70 -1.82
N THR A 80 3.75 -4.08 -3.09
CA THR A 80 4.47 -3.45 -4.19
C THR A 80 3.78 -2.16 -4.58
N VAL A 81 4.56 -1.11 -4.87
CA VAL A 81 4.04 0.21 -5.23
C VAL A 81 4.48 0.58 -6.64
N ARG A 82 3.54 1.14 -7.41
CA ARG A 82 3.80 1.68 -8.75
C ARG A 82 3.01 2.96 -8.98
N TRP A 83 3.49 3.76 -9.92
CA TRP A 83 2.88 5.02 -10.29
C TRP A 83 2.38 5.00 -11.74
N LYS A 84 1.29 5.72 -11.97
CA LYS A 84 0.73 6.01 -13.29
C LYS A 84 0.51 7.50 -13.46
N LYS A 85 0.51 7.97 -14.71
CA LYS A 85 0.06 9.30 -15.11
C LYS A 85 -1.09 9.13 -16.10
N ASP A 86 -2.25 9.73 -15.82
CA ASP A 86 -3.43 9.71 -16.70
C ASP A 86 -3.78 8.28 -17.15
N ASP A 87 -3.79 7.34 -16.20
CA ASP A 87 -4.02 5.89 -16.37
C ASP A 87 -2.99 5.12 -17.23
N ALA A 88 -2.00 5.82 -17.79
CA ALA A 88 -0.87 5.24 -18.51
C ALA A 88 0.35 5.03 -17.60
N ASP A 89 1.23 4.12 -18.01
CA ASP A 89 2.51 3.92 -17.32
C ASP A 89 3.43 5.13 -17.53
N LEU A 90 4.26 5.42 -16.53
CA LEU A 90 5.16 6.57 -16.58
C LEU A 90 6.21 6.39 -17.69
N PRO A 91 6.44 7.42 -18.54
CA PRO A 91 7.55 7.45 -19.49
C PRO A 91 8.90 7.18 -18.82
N ARG A 92 9.72 6.31 -19.42
CA ARG A 92 11.05 6.00 -18.87
C ARG A 92 11.97 7.23 -18.89
N GLY A 93 12.80 7.36 -17.85
CA GLY A 93 13.90 8.34 -17.78
C GLY A 93 13.55 9.76 -17.29
N ARG A 94 12.26 10.14 -17.26
CA ARG A 94 11.81 11.45 -16.76
C ARG A 94 11.45 11.47 -15.27
N TYR A 95 10.98 10.34 -14.77
CA TYR A 95 10.48 10.16 -13.42
C TYR A 95 11.44 9.30 -12.61
N ASP A 96 11.64 9.68 -11.35
CA ASP A 96 12.48 8.95 -10.41
C ASP A 96 11.60 8.50 -9.23
N ILE A 97 11.60 7.20 -8.92
CA ILE A 97 10.82 6.64 -7.81
C ILE A 97 11.82 6.27 -6.73
N LYS A 98 11.75 6.99 -5.60
CA LYS A 98 12.62 6.78 -4.44
C LYS A 98 12.25 5.50 -3.69
N ASP A 99 13.13 5.04 -2.81
CA ASP A 99 12.91 3.85 -1.96
C ASP A 99 11.66 3.96 -1.06
N ASP A 100 11.28 5.19 -0.68
CA ASP A 100 10.05 5.47 0.08
C ASP A 100 8.79 5.59 -0.80
N TYR A 101 8.90 5.15 -2.05
CA TYR A 101 7.88 5.23 -3.11
C TYR A 101 7.45 6.63 -3.52
N THR A 102 8.19 7.67 -3.12
CA THR A 102 7.96 9.03 -3.59
C THR A 102 8.31 9.14 -5.07
N LEU A 103 7.36 9.63 -5.87
CA LEU A 103 7.58 9.98 -7.27
C LEU A 103 8.16 11.39 -7.37
N ARG A 104 9.36 11.51 -7.94
CA ARG A 104 10.08 12.77 -8.19
C ARG A 104 10.04 13.12 -9.67
N ILE A 105 9.63 14.35 -9.97
CA ILE A 105 9.85 15.02 -11.25
C ILE A 105 10.95 16.05 -11.03
N LYS A 106 12.11 15.89 -11.67
CA LYS A 106 13.28 16.76 -11.42
C LYS A 106 13.11 18.18 -11.97
N LYS A 107 12.38 18.32 -13.09
CA LYS A 107 12.10 19.57 -13.77
C LYS A 107 10.72 19.49 -14.41
N ALA A 108 9.75 20.21 -13.85
CA ALA A 108 8.38 20.23 -14.32
C ALA A 108 8.27 20.97 -15.65
N MET A 109 7.59 20.35 -16.61
CA MET A 109 7.23 20.93 -17.90
C MET A 109 5.71 20.92 -18.04
N SER A 110 5.17 21.74 -18.94
CA SER A 110 3.73 21.71 -19.27
C SER A 110 3.21 20.31 -19.66
N THR A 111 4.06 19.45 -20.25
CA THR A 111 3.74 18.06 -20.58
C THR A 111 3.66 17.11 -19.37
N ASP A 112 4.11 17.54 -18.19
CA ASP A 112 3.98 16.81 -16.93
C ASP A 112 2.66 17.08 -16.23
N GLU A 113 1.89 18.08 -16.66
CA GLU A 113 0.53 18.31 -16.15
C GLU A 113 -0.35 17.07 -16.36
N GLY A 114 -1.12 16.70 -15.33
CA GLY A 114 -1.98 15.52 -15.34
C GLY A 114 -2.27 14.96 -13.96
N THR A 115 -2.90 13.78 -13.93
CA THR A 115 -3.25 13.06 -12.70
C THR A 115 -2.29 11.91 -12.45
N TYR A 116 -1.61 11.96 -11.31
CA TYR A 116 -0.68 10.93 -10.86
C TYR A 116 -1.34 10.01 -9.85
N THR A 117 -1.35 8.70 -10.13
CA THR A 117 -1.99 7.68 -9.30
C THR A 117 -0.94 6.75 -8.71
N CYS A 118 -0.86 6.70 -7.38
CA CYS A 118 -0.09 5.70 -6.64
C CYS A 118 -0.95 4.46 -6.45
N ILE A 119 -0.42 3.29 -6.81
CA ILE A 119 -1.11 2.00 -6.72
C ILE A 119 -0.26 1.09 -5.85
N ALA A 120 -0.85 0.55 -4.77
CA ALA A 120 -0.20 -0.41 -3.87
C ALA A 120 -0.96 -1.74 -3.86
N GLU A 121 -0.23 -2.84 -4.02
CA GLU A 121 -0.82 -4.17 -4.22
C GLU A 121 -0.05 -5.24 -3.45
N ASN A 122 -0.78 -6.14 -2.79
CA ASN A 122 -0.25 -7.38 -2.26
C ASN A 122 -1.26 -8.52 -2.52
N ARG A 123 -0.92 -9.74 -2.09
CA ARG A 123 -1.76 -10.93 -2.33
C ARG A 123 -3.16 -10.86 -1.70
N VAL A 124 -3.41 -9.95 -0.78
CA VAL A 124 -4.70 -9.77 -0.10
C VAL A 124 -5.56 -8.73 -0.81
N GLY A 125 -4.95 -7.80 -1.55
CA GLY A 125 -5.69 -6.80 -2.30
C GLY A 125 -4.86 -5.65 -2.85
N LYS A 126 -5.57 -4.66 -3.36
CA LYS A 126 -5.03 -3.49 -4.05
C LYS A 126 -5.74 -2.22 -3.58
N VAL A 127 -4.99 -1.13 -3.46
CA VAL A 127 -5.52 0.22 -3.19
C VAL A 127 -4.82 1.23 -4.09
N ASP A 128 -5.49 2.33 -4.39
CA ASP A 128 -4.96 3.43 -5.18
C ASP A 128 -5.37 4.79 -4.61
N ALA A 129 -4.54 5.80 -4.90
CA ALA A 129 -4.79 7.19 -4.54
C ALA A 129 -4.15 8.12 -5.57
N SER A 130 -4.89 9.16 -5.97
CA SER A 130 -4.50 10.07 -7.04
C SER A 130 -4.29 11.50 -6.55
N ALA A 131 -3.44 12.25 -7.25
CA ALA A 131 -3.25 13.68 -7.08
C ALA A 131 -2.98 14.36 -8.42
N THR A 132 -3.40 15.60 -8.58
CA THR A 132 -3.20 16.38 -9.80
C THR A 132 -1.95 17.25 -9.72
N LEU A 133 -1.19 17.33 -10.82
CA LEU A 133 -0.14 18.31 -11.03
C LEU A 133 -0.65 19.41 -11.97
N THR A 134 -0.53 20.68 -11.57
CA THR A 134 -0.69 21.82 -12.47
C THR A 134 0.65 22.54 -12.61
N VAL A 135 1.06 22.82 -13.84
CA VAL A 135 2.34 23.51 -14.11
C VAL A 135 2.05 24.91 -14.65
N ARG A 136 2.66 25.93 -14.04
CA ARG A 136 2.50 27.33 -14.42
C ARG A 136 3.79 27.84 -15.04
N ALA A 137 3.68 28.57 -16.16
CA ALA A 137 4.81 29.27 -16.74
C ALA A 137 5.38 30.29 -15.74
N ARG A 138 6.70 30.50 -15.77
CA ARG A 138 7.31 31.59 -15.01
C ARG A 138 6.85 32.94 -15.57
N PRO A 139 6.54 33.94 -14.73
CA PRO A 139 6.30 35.29 -15.21
C PRO A 139 7.52 35.78 -16.00
N VAL A 140 7.32 36.14 -17.26
CA VAL A 140 8.37 36.79 -18.07
C VAL A 140 8.54 38.20 -17.51
N ALA A 141 9.75 38.53 -17.05
CA ALA A 141 10.04 39.90 -16.62
C ALA A 141 9.76 40.86 -17.79
N PRO A 142 9.12 42.02 -17.55
CA PRO A 142 8.92 43.02 -18.60
C PRO A 142 10.27 43.39 -19.23
N PRO A 143 10.33 43.64 -20.56
CA PRO A 143 11.55 44.11 -21.19
C PRO A 143 12.03 45.39 -20.49
N GLN A 144 13.29 45.40 -20.05
CA GLN A 144 13.94 46.60 -19.56
C GLN A 144 14.32 47.44 -20.80
N PHE A 145 13.71 48.61 -20.95
CA PHE A 145 14.02 49.60 -21.99
C PHE A 145 15.03 50.62 -21.49
#